data_AF-A0A7C5UY83-F1
#
_entry.id   AF-A0A7C5UY83-F1
#
_cell.length_a   1.000
_cell.length_b   1.000
_cell.length_c   1.000
_cell.angle_alpha   90.00
_cell.angle_beta   90.00
_cell.angle_gamma   90.00
#
_symmetry.space_group_name_H-M   'P 1'
#
loop_
_entity.id
_entity.type
_entity.pdbx_description
1 polymer ?
#
loop_
_entity_poly.entity_id
_entity_poly.type
_entity_poly.pdbx_seq_one_letter_code
_entity_poly.pdbx_strand_id
1 'polypeptide(L)'
;MSNDVINILDEFFSVQELIDFTTTLSKFHRIQGSRDLEKAARYIKEELKSLRNFDINEYIYEYNIQYGLHLPVVGWDVNECYVELIKPQRKRL
;
A
#
# COMPACT_ATOMS: atom_id res chain seq x y z
N MET A 1 4.87 17.80 -24.13
CA MET A 1 6.08 16.98 -23.86
C MET A 1 6.65 16.57 -25.21
N SER A 2 7.96 16.57 -25.42
CA SER A 2 8.54 16.13 -26.70
C SER A 2 8.24 14.64 -26.92
N ASN A 3 7.99 14.24 -28.16
CA ASN A 3 7.73 12.83 -28.52
C ASN A 3 8.87 11.90 -28.06
N ASP A 4 10.10 12.43 -27.95
CA ASP A 4 11.26 11.68 -27.47
C ASP A 4 11.14 11.22 -26.02
N VAL A 5 10.53 12.02 -25.13
CA VAL A 5 10.34 11.64 -23.72
C VAL A 5 9.34 10.50 -23.61
N ILE A 6 8.26 10.53 -24.40
CA ILE A 6 7.26 9.46 -24.41
C ILE A 6 7.88 8.16 -24.93
N ASN A 7 8.67 8.22 -26.01
CA ASN A 7 9.36 7.06 -26.56
C ASN A 7 10.35 6.43 -25.57
N ILE A 8 11.12 7.23 -24.85
CA ILE A 8 12.02 6.75 -23.80
C ILE A 8 11.22 6.11 -22.65
N LEU A 9 10.10 6.72 -22.24
CA LEU A 9 9.28 6.13 -21.19
C LEU A 9 8.70 4.77 -21.60
N ASP A 10 8.20 4.64 -22.83
CA ASP A 10 7.67 3.37 -23.35
C ASP A 10 8.76 2.29 -23.52
N GLU A 11 10.00 2.69 -23.85
CA GLU A 11 11.12 1.75 -24.01
C GLU A 11 11.62 1.20 -22.66
N PHE A 12 11.62 2.02 -21.62
CA PHE A 12 12.22 1.68 -20.33
C PHE A 12 11.21 1.32 -19.23
N PHE A 13 9.93 1.67 -19.38
CA PHE A 13 8.91 1.42 -18.37
C PHE A 13 7.75 0.61 -18.96
N SER A 14 7.63 -0.63 -18.52
CA SER A 14 6.51 -1.48 -18.92
C SER A 14 5.23 -1.12 -18.14
N VAL A 15 4.16 -0.83 -18.87
CA VAL A 15 2.82 -0.67 -18.29
C VAL A 15 2.38 -1.93 -17.56
N GLN A 16 2.76 -3.11 -18.05
CA GLN A 16 2.44 -4.38 -17.40
C GLN A 16 3.14 -4.51 -16.05
N GLU A 17 4.42 -4.17 -15.96
CA GLU A 17 5.16 -4.18 -14.69
C GLU A 17 4.54 -3.21 -13.68
N LEU A 18 4.09 -2.04 -14.14
CA LEU A 18 3.38 -1.08 -13.29
C LEU A 18 2.05 -1.66 -12.76
N ILE A 19 1.27 -2.32 -13.62
CA ILE A 19 0.02 -2.97 -13.23
C ILE A 19 0.28 -4.08 -12.21
N ASP A 20 1.29 -4.90 -12.43
CA ASP A 20 1.62 -6.02 -11.54
C ASP A 20 2.12 -5.52 -10.17
N PHE A 21 2.96 -4.48 -10.16
CA PHE A 21 3.45 -3.84 -8.95
C PHE A 21 2.30 -3.19 -8.16
N THR A 22 1.45 -2.40 -8.82
CA THR A 22 0.30 -1.75 -8.17
C THR A 22 -0.74 -2.74 -7.67
N THR A 23 -0.96 -3.84 -8.40
CA THR A 23 -1.85 -4.94 -7.99
C THR A 23 -1.29 -5.69 -6.78
N THR A 24 0.03 -5.87 -6.69
CA THR A 24 0.65 -6.49 -5.52
C THR A 24 0.56 -5.58 -4.31
N LEU A 25 0.86 -4.29 -4.49
CA LEU A 25 0.71 -3.28 -3.44
C LEU A 25 -0.71 -3.21 -2.91
N SER A 26 -1.73 -3.21 -3.78
CA SER A 26 -3.13 -3.05 -3.37
C SER A 26 -3.66 -4.14 -2.43
N LYS A 27 -2.97 -5.29 -2.33
CA LYS A 27 -3.30 -6.37 -1.37
C LYS A 27 -3.02 -5.98 0.09
N PHE A 28 -2.14 -5.01 0.33
CA PHE A 28 -1.86 -4.54 1.68
C PHE A 28 -2.90 -3.52 2.15
N HIS A 29 -3.50 -3.75 3.32
CA HIS A 29 -4.38 -2.78 3.98
C HIS A 29 -3.56 -1.66 4.65
N ARG A 30 -3.10 -0.70 3.86
CA ARG A 30 -2.16 0.38 4.23
C ARG A 30 -2.79 1.50 5.06
N ILE A 31 -3.49 1.16 6.12
CA ILE A 31 -4.13 2.15 6.98
C ILE A 31 -3.15 2.54 8.09
N GLN A 32 -3.13 3.81 8.49
CA GLN A 32 -2.16 4.31 9.46
C GLN A 32 -2.28 3.53 10.78
N GLY A 33 -1.15 3.01 11.27
CA GLY A 33 -1.12 2.17 12.48
C GLY A 33 -1.31 0.67 12.22
N SER A 34 -1.48 0.24 10.96
CA SER A 34 -1.63 -1.18 10.63
C SER A 34 -0.30 -1.86 10.31
N ARG A 35 -0.23 -3.17 10.56
CA ARG A 35 0.95 -3.99 10.19
C ARG A 35 1.15 -4.07 8.69
N ASP A 36 0.07 -4.01 7.92
CA ASP A 36 0.12 -4.09 6.47
C ASP A 36 0.73 -2.84 5.82
N LEU A 37 0.64 -1.68 6.48
CA LEU A 37 1.39 -0.50 6.07
C LEU A 37 2.91 -0.74 6.13
N GLU A 38 3.40 -1.32 7.23
CA GLU A 38 4.81 -1.66 7.41
C GLU A 38 5.28 -2.72 6.41
N LYS A 39 4.45 -3.75 6.17
CA LYS A 39 4.73 -4.76 5.13
C LYS A 39 4.81 -4.14 3.74
N ALA A 40 3.92 -3.21 3.41
CA ALA A 40 3.95 -2.51 2.12
C ALA A 40 5.21 -1.65 1.96
N ALA A 41 5.63 -0.94 3.01
CA ALA A 41 6.88 -0.18 3.01
C ALA A 41 8.10 -1.09 2.79
N ARG A 42 8.14 -2.23 3.49
CA ARG A 42 9.19 -3.24 3.30
C ARG A 42 9.20 -3.83 1.90
N TYR A 43 8.02 -4.14 1.34
CA TYR A 43 7.90 -4.62 -0.04
C TYR A 43 8.52 -3.63 -1.03
N ILE A 44 8.16 -2.34 -0.94
CA ILE A 44 8.73 -1.28 -1.79
C ILE A 44 10.25 -1.20 -1.62
N LYS A 45 10.76 -1.27 -0.38
CA LYS A 45 12.21 -1.24 -0.10
C LYS A 45 12.95 -2.38 -0.80
N GLU A 46 12.44 -3.61 -0.71
CA GLU A 46 13.08 -4.77 -1.31
C GLU A 46 13.01 -4.73 -2.85
N GLU A 47 11.91 -4.27 -3.42
CA GLU A 47 11.78 -4.03 -4.87
C GLU A 47 12.80 -2.98 -5.35
N LEU A 48 12.94 -1.86 -4.64
CA LEU A 48 13.93 -0.84 -4.99
C LEU A 48 15.38 -1.36 -4.87
N LYS A 49 15.70 -2.13 -3.83
CA LYS A 49 17.02 -2.76 -3.67
C LYS A 49 17.35 -3.73 -4.81
N SER A 50 16.33 -4.38 -5.38
CA SER A 50 16.53 -5.35 -6.47
C SER A 50 16.95 -4.69 -7.79
N LEU A 51 16.58 -3.43 -8.01
CA LEU A 51 16.79 -2.73 -9.28
C LEU A 51 18.20 -2.15 -9.42
N ARG A 52 18.79 -1.60 -8.34
CA ARG A 52 20.14 -1.01 -8.30
C ARG A 52 20.66 -0.92 -6.85
N ASN A 53 21.93 -0.55 -6.70
CA ASN A 53 22.52 -0.10 -5.43
C ASN A 53 22.01 1.30 -5.03
N PHE A 54 20.72 1.42 -4.74
CA PHE A 54 20.18 2.61 -4.10
C PHE A 54 20.48 2.58 -2.60
N ASP A 55 20.83 3.74 -2.04
CA ASP A 55 20.87 3.93 -0.59
C ASP A 55 19.45 4.19 -0.09
N ILE A 56 18.83 3.16 0.50
CA ILE A 56 17.42 3.19 0.89
C ILE A 56 17.31 3.19 2.41
N ASN A 57 16.79 4.28 2.95
CA ASN A 57 16.55 4.46 4.37
C ASN A 57 15.07 4.21 4.70
N GLU A 58 14.82 3.32 5.66
CA GLU A 58 13.49 3.04 6.20
C GLU A 58 13.36 3.70 7.56
N TYR A 59 12.33 4.54 7.73
CA TYR A 59 12.05 5.22 8.98
C TYR A 59 10.82 4.58 9.63
N ILE A 60 11.03 3.97 10.79
CA ILE A 60 9.97 3.33 11.57
C ILE A 60 9.65 4.24 12.76
N TYR A 61 8.37 4.55 12.94
CA TYR A 61 7.89 5.44 13.99
C TYR A 61 6.95 4.67 14.92
N GLU A 62 7.15 4.82 16.23
CA GLU A 62 6.28 4.20 17.22
C GLU A 62 4.93 4.93 17.31
N TYR A 63 3.83 4.26 16.97
CA TYR A 63 2.51 4.90 16.89
C TYR A 63 1.99 5.49 18.22
N ASN A 64 2.46 5.00 19.36
CA ASN A 64 2.11 5.49 20.70
C ASN A 64 2.85 6.79 21.09
N ILE A 65 3.80 7.27 20.28
CA ILE A 65 4.55 8.50 20.50
C ILE A 65 3.98 9.61 19.60
N GLN A 66 3.91 10.82 20.15
CA GLN A 66 3.54 12.01 19.38
C GLN A 66 4.74 12.49 18.54
N TYR A 67 4.52 12.66 17.24
CA TYR A 67 5.48 13.29 16.33
C TYR A 67 4.89 14.56 15.74
N GLY A 68 5.51 15.71 16.02
CA GLY A 68 5.04 17.01 15.56
C GLY A 68 3.65 17.36 16.11
N LEU A 69 2.75 17.78 15.21
CA LEU A 69 1.39 18.24 15.56
C LEU A 69 0.37 17.09 15.65
N HIS A 70 0.72 15.87 15.26
CA HIS A 70 -0.21 14.74 15.22
C HIS A 70 -0.29 14.04 16.56
N LEU A 71 -1.51 13.74 17.02
CA LEU A 71 -1.71 12.90 18.20
C LEU A 71 -1.22 11.47 17.92
N PRO A 72 -0.80 10.73 18.97
CA PRO A 72 -0.49 9.32 18.86
C PRO A 72 -1.62 8.54 18.18
N VAL A 73 -1.24 7.58 17.33
CA VAL A 73 -2.17 6.73 16.60
C VAL A 73 -2.38 5.45 17.40
N VAL A 74 -3.63 5.03 17.54
CA VAL A 74 -3.93 3.69 18.04
C VAL A 74 -3.73 2.71 16.88
N GLY A 75 -2.75 1.81 17.02
CA GLY A 75 -2.51 0.77 16.03
C GLY A 75 -3.70 -0.17 15.89
N TRP A 76 -3.94 -0.68 14.69
CA TRP A 76 -5.09 -1.53 14.40
C TRP A 76 -4.86 -2.44 13.20
N ASP A 77 -5.42 -3.64 13.26
CA ASP A 77 -5.34 -4.63 12.19
C ASP A 77 -6.75 -5.10 11.80
N VAL A 78 -6.99 -5.26 10.49
CA VAL A 78 -8.18 -5.95 9.99
C VAL A 78 -7.87 -7.43 9.89
N ASN A 79 -8.49 -8.24 10.75
CA ASN A 79 -8.34 -9.69 10.68
C ASN A 79 -9.30 -10.32 9.68
N GLU A 80 -10.57 -9.89 9.70
CA GLU A 80 -11.62 -10.42 8.84
C GLU A 80 -12.74 -9.39 8.68
N CYS A 81 -13.35 -9.37 7.49
CA CYS A 81 -14.57 -8.63 7.21
C CYS A 81 -15.40 -9.45 6.22
N TYR A 82 -16.65 -9.71 6.55
CA TYR A 82 -17.57 -10.38 5.65
C TYR A 82 -18.92 -9.67 5.64
N VAL A 83 -19.62 -9.83 4.53
CA VAL A 83 -21.01 -9.37 4.37
C VAL A 83 -21.85 -10.61 4.11
N GLU A 84 -22.90 -10.79 4.91
CA GLU A 84 -23.82 -11.91 4.78
C GLU A 84 -25.19 -11.39 4.33
N LEU A 85 -25.75 -12.02 3.28
CA LEU A 85 -27.11 -11.73 2.83
C LEU A 85 -28.11 -12.59 3.61
N ILE A 86 -28.80 -11.98 4.57
CA ILE A 86 -29.81 -12.69 5.37
C ILE A 86 -31.19 -12.51 4.75
N LYS A 87 -31.87 -13.62 4.45
CA LYS A 87 -33.25 -13.60 3.95
C LYS A 87 -34.18 -13.04 5.03
N PRO A 88 -35.03 -12.04 4.72
CA PRO A 88 -35.95 -11.47 5.70
C PRO A 88 -36.96 -12.52 6.19
N GLN A 89 -37.10 -12.64 7.52
CA GLN A 89 -37.99 -13.62 8.14
C GLN A 89 -39.48 -13.22 8.12
N ARG A 90 -39.79 -11.94 7.90
CA ARG A 90 -41.16 -11.46 7.69
C ARG A 90 -41.26 -10.77 6.35
N LYS A 91 -42.29 -11.14 5.57
CA LYS A 91 -42.76 -10.31 4.46
C LYS A 91 -43.25 -8.98 5.05
N ARG A 92 -42.69 -7.85 4.59
CA ARG A 92 -43.39 -6.56 4.76
C ARG A 92 -44.72 -6.69 4.02
N LEU A 93 -45.82 -6.42 4.74
CA LEU A 93 -47.15 -6.28 4.17
C LEU A 93 -47.15 -5.19 3.08
#